data_AF-A0A4Q0SCT0-F1
#
_entry.id   AF-A0A4Q0SCT0-F1
#
_cell.length_a   1.000
_cell.length_b   1.000
_cell.length_c   1.000
_cell.angle_alpha   90.00
_cell.angle_beta   90.00
_cell.angle_gamma   90.00
#
_symmetry.space_group_name_H-M   'P 1'
#
loop_
_entity.id
_entity.type
_entity.pdbx_description
1 polymer ?
#
loop_
_entity_poly.entity_id
_entity_poly.type
_entity_poly.pdbx_seq_one_letter_code
_entity_poly.pdbx_strand_id
1 'polypeptide(L)' 'MRAAWKVFCLFAVVLAAALGVAHQLVPDVVAVAFAEEPQPSWAVMTAFFLRAVEIIAASVAMIALAVIVGGLVRRRLLGR' A
#
# COMPACT_ATOMS: atom_id res chain seq x y z
N MET A 1 -10.16 -15.45 11.11
CA MET A 1 -8.82 -14.85 11.35
C MET A 1 -7.79 -15.25 10.31
N ARG A 2 -7.63 -16.54 9.97
CA ARG A 2 -6.63 -16.98 8.95
C ARG A 2 -6.78 -16.29 7.59
N ALA A 3 -8.00 -16.01 7.14
CA ALA A 3 -8.25 -15.26 5.90
C ALA A 3 -7.79 -13.79 5.99
N ALA A 4 -8.18 -13.05 7.03
CA ALA A 4 -7.75 -11.66 7.22
C ALA A 4 -6.23 -11.54 7.33
N TRP A 5 -5.56 -12.50 7.99
CA TRP A 5 -4.10 -12.56 8.05
C TRP A 5 -3.47 -12.76 6.67
N LYS A 6 -4.01 -13.67 5.84
CA LYS A 6 -3.55 -13.86 4.46
C LYS A 6 -3.70 -12.59 3.63
N VAL A 7 -4.84 -11.90 3.75
CA VAL A 7 -5.10 -10.64 3.04
C VAL A 7 -4.12 -9.57 3.48
N PHE A 8 -3.91 -9.40 4.80
CA PHE A 8 -2.92 -8.47 5.33
C PHE A 8 -1.51 -8.75 4.77
N CYS A 9 -1.04 -9.99 4.87
CA CYS A 9 0.29 -10.36 4.35
C CYS A 9 0.41 -10.14 2.85
N LEU A 10 -0.61 -10.52 2.07
CA LEU A 10 -0.61 -10.34 0.63
C LEU A 10 -0.47 -8.87 0.25
N PHE A 11 -1.30 -8.00 0.84
CA PHE A 11 -1.27 -6.57 0.52
C PHE A 11 -0.04 -5.87 1.10
N ALA A 12 0.53 -6.34 2.21
CA ALA A 12 1.83 -5.89 2.68
C ALA A 12 2.96 -6.22 1.69
N VAL A 13 2.94 -7.42 1.08
CA VAL A 13 3.89 -7.80 0.03
C VAL A 13 3.70 -6.95 -1.22
N VAL A 14 2.45 -6.73 -1.67
CA VAL A 14 2.15 -5.85 -2.81
C VAL A 14 2.64 -4.44 -2.55
N LEU A 15 2.43 -3.90 -1.34
CA LEU A 15 2.92 -2.58 -0.96
C LEU A 15 4.45 -2.50 -1.00
N ALA A 16 5.13 -3.47 -0.41
CA ALA A 16 6.60 -3.52 -0.42
C ALA A 16 7.16 -3.64 -1.84
N ALA A 17 6.52 -4.45 -2.70
CA ALA A 17 6.89 -4.58 -4.10
C ALA A 17 6.67 -3.26 -4.86
N ALA A 18 5.54 -2.59 -4.66
CA ALA A 18 5.26 -1.31 -5.31
C ALA A 18 6.29 -0.22 -4.92
N LEU A 19 6.60 -0.11 -3.63
CA LEU A 19 7.63 0.80 -3.13
C LEU A 19 9.01 0.47 -3.70
N GLY A 20 9.37 -0.82 -3.75
CA GLY A 20 10.64 -1.27 -4.32
C GLY A 20 10.76 -0.96 -5.81
N VAL A 21 9.68 -1.18 -6.57
CA VAL A 21 9.62 -0.86 -8.00
C VAL A 21 9.67 0.65 -8.23
N ALA A 22 8.97 1.45 -7.42
CA ALA A 22 9.00 2.91 -7.50
C ALA A 22 10.41 3.45 -7.26
N HIS A 23 11.09 2.93 -6.24
CA HIS A 23 12.47 3.33 -5.93
C HIS A 23 13.48 2.93 -7.02
N GLN A 24 13.23 1.87 -7.79
CA GLN A 24 14.13 1.41 -8.86
C GLN A 24 13.86 2.08 -10.20
N LEU A 25 12.59 2.23 -10.59
CA LEU A 25 12.22 2.74 -11.92
C LEU A 25 12.09 4.25 -11.96
N VAL A 26 11.69 4.86 -10.85
CA VAL A 26 11.36 6.28 -10.80
C VAL A 26 11.88 6.93 -9.51
N PRO A 27 13.21 6.80 -9.22
CA PRO A 27 13.81 7.57 -8.14
C PRO A 27 13.64 9.06 -8.47
N ASP A 28 13.15 9.84 -7.52
CA ASP A 28 13.01 11.31 -7.61
C ASP A 28 11.89 11.86 -8.52
N VAL A 29 11.06 10.99 -9.11
CA VAL A 29 9.83 11.46 -9.78
C VAL A 29 8.72 11.60 -8.76
N VAL A 30 8.39 12.87 -8.47
CA VAL A 30 7.23 13.19 -7.68
C VAL A 30 5.99 12.97 -8.56
N ALA A 31 5.00 12.24 -8.07
CA ALA A 31 3.70 12.07 -8.74
C ALA A 31 2.89 13.38 -8.68
N VAL A 32 3.39 14.43 -9.35
CA VAL A 32 2.75 15.74 -9.53
C VAL A 32 2.72 16.03 -11.02
N ALA A 33 1.62 16.60 -11.51
CA ALA A 33 1.42 16.83 -12.93
C ALA A 33 2.43 17.82 -13.55
N PHE A 34 3.06 18.69 -12.75
CA PHE A 34 4.03 19.68 -13.20
C PHE A 34 5.16 19.83 -12.16
N ALA A 35 6.31 19.20 -12.41
CA ALA A 35 7.56 19.51 -11.72
C ALA A 35 8.21 20.77 -12.34
N GLU A 36 9.12 21.43 -11.61
CA GLU A 36 9.84 22.63 -12.11
C GLU A 36 10.66 22.34 -13.37
N GLU A 37 11.15 21.11 -13.52
CA GLU A 37 11.81 20.63 -14.74
C GLU A 37 10.91 19.68 -15.54
N PRO A 38 10.96 19.71 -16.89
CA PRO A 38 10.17 18.82 -17.73
C PRO A 38 10.56 17.36 -17.47
N GLN A 39 9.64 16.58 -16.91
CA GLN A 39 9.84 15.15 -16.71
C GLN A 39 9.29 14.33 -17.87
N PRO A 40 9.93 13.21 -18.23
CA PRO A 40 9.43 12.35 -19.29
C PRO A 40 8.06 11.76 -18.91
N SER A 41 7.09 11.87 -19.82
CA SER A 41 5.68 11.53 -19.57
C SER A 41 5.47 10.09 -19.11
N TRP A 42 6.29 9.16 -19.59
CA TRP A 42 6.23 7.75 -19.17
C TRP A 42 6.57 7.59 -17.68
N ALA A 43 7.57 8.32 -17.17
CA ALA A 43 8.01 8.23 -15.79
C ALA A 43 6.95 8.79 -14.83
N VAL A 44 6.34 9.93 -15.20
CA VAL A 44 5.22 10.52 -14.45
C VAL A 44 4.04 9.54 -14.39
N MET A 45 3.66 8.95 -15.53
CA MET A 45 2.55 7.99 -15.59
C MET A 45 2.82 6.75 -14.75
N THR A 46 4.05 6.21 -14.79
CA THR A 46 4.46 5.07 -13.95
C THR A 46 4.45 5.41 -12.47
N ALA A 47 4.97 6.57 -12.08
CA ALA A 47 4.98 7.02 -10.68
C ALA A 47 3.55 7.19 -10.13
N PHE A 48 2.64 7.80 -10.91
CA PHE A 48 1.22 7.91 -10.53
C PHE A 48 0.56 6.54 -10.38
N PHE A 49 0.81 5.62 -11.30
CA PHE A 49 0.25 4.27 -11.25
C PHE A 49 0.74 3.52 -10.00
N LEU A 50 2.05 3.51 -9.75
CA LEU A 50 2.64 2.88 -8.57
C LEU A 50 2.10 3.50 -7.27
N ARG A 51 1.96 4.84 -7.24
CA ARG A 51 1.39 5.54 -6.08
C ARG A 51 -0.06 5.14 -5.81
N ALA A 52 -0.87 4.96 -6.84
CA ALA A 52 -2.24 4.46 -6.68
C ALA A 52 -2.25 3.03 -6.10
N VAL A 53 -1.38 2.15 -6.60
CA VAL A 53 -1.23 0.79 -6.08
C VAL A 53 -0.81 0.79 -4.61
N GLU A 54 0.16 1.63 -4.22
CA GLU A 54 0.59 1.79 -2.83
C GLU A 54 -0.57 2.20 -1.92
N ILE A 55 -1.34 3.22 -2.30
CA ILE A 55 -2.46 3.73 -1.49
C ILE A 55 -3.53 2.66 -1.32
N ILE A 56 -3.90 1.96 -2.40
CA ILE A 56 -4.87 0.88 -2.34
C ILE A 56 -4.36 -0.25 -1.45
N ALA A 57 -3.10 -0.68 -1.64
CA ALA A 57 -2.53 -1.79 -0.89
C ALA A 57 -2.41 -1.46 0.61
N ALA A 58 -1.94 -0.27 0.95
CA ALA A 58 -1.87 0.21 2.31
C ALA A 58 -3.27 0.29 2.95
N SER A 59 -4.27 0.79 2.22
CA SER A 59 -5.65 0.88 2.72
C SER A 59 -6.24 -0.50 3.04
N VAL A 60 -6.09 -1.47 2.13
CA VAL A 60 -6.60 -2.82 2.35
C VAL A 60 -5.85 -3.51 3.50
N ALA A 61 -4.53 -3.34 3.58
CA ALA A 61 -3.73 -3.86 4.69
C ALA A 61 -4.19 -3.27 6.03
N MET A 62 -4.43 -1.95 6.11
CA MET A 62 -4.93 -1.30 7.32
C MET A 62 -6.32 -1.78 7.74
N ILE A 63 -7.23 -1.97 6.78
CA ILE A 63 -8.56 -2.54 7.05
C ILE A 63 -8.43 -3.97 7.59
N ALA A 64 -7.62 -4.81 6.94
CA ALA A 64 -7.39 -6.18 7.39
C ALA A 64 -6.79 -6.22 8.81
N LEU A 65 -5.84 -5.33 9.10
CA LEU A 65 -5.24 -5.18 10.42
C LEU A 65 -6.28 -4.77 11.47
N ALA A 66 -7.13 -3.78 11.16
CA ALA A 66 -8.20 -3.34 12.05
C ALA A 66 -9.18 -4.47 12.38
N VAL A 67 -9.55 -5.30 11.39
CA VAL A 67 -10.39 -6.49 11.61
C VAL A 67 -9.71 -7.53 12.51
N ILE A 68 -8.42 -7.77 12.32
CA ILE A 68 -7.64 -8.70 13.16
C ILE A 68 -7.61 -8.19 14.61
N VAL A 69 -7.23 -6.94 14.81
CA VAL A 69 -7.14 -6.30 16.13
C VAL A 69 -8.50 -6.29 16.81
N GLY A 70 -9.56 -5.85 16.12
CA GLY A 70 -10.93 -5.86 16.66
C GLY A 70 -11.38 -7.26 17.08
N GLY A 71 -11.05 -8.29 16.29
CA GLY A 71 -11.31 -9.67 16.64
C GLY A 71 -10.54 -10.16 17.88
N LEU A 72 -9.29 -9.73 18.06
CA LEU A 72 -8.47 -10.06 19.24
C LEU A 72 -9.00 -9.37 20.50
N VAL A 73 -9.33 -8.08 20.39
CA VAL A 73 -9.93 -7.29 21.46
C VAL A 73 -11.26 -7.92 21.89
N ARG A 74 -12.15 -8.26 20.95
CA ARG A 74 -13.41 -8.96 21.25
C ARG A 74 -13.18 -10.27 21.99
N ARG A 75 -12.21 -11.10 21.56
CA ARG A 75 -11.90 -12.36 22.25
C ARG A 75 -11.39 -12.15 23.68
N ARG A 76 -10.58 -11.11 23.92
CA ARG A 76 -10.02 -10.83 25.25
C ARG A 76 -11.01 -10.16 26.21
N LEU A 77 -11.87 -9.26 25.71
CA LEU A 77 -12.75 -8.45 26.56
C LEU A 77 -14.16 -9.05 26.71
N LEU A 78 -14.70 -9.70 25.67
CA LEU A 78 -16.08 -10.22 25.65
C LEU A 78 -16.14 -11.76 25.69
N GLY A 79 -14.99 -12.43 25.71
CA GLY A 79 -14.87 -13.89 25.72
C GLY A 79 -14.56 -14.49 27.10
N ARG A 80 -15.03 -13.86 28.19
CA ARG A 80 -15.21 -14.55 29.47
C ARG A 80 -16.54 -15.28 29.47
#